data_AF-A0A943GWL9-F1
#
_entry.id   AF-A0A943GWL9-F1
#
_cell.length_a   1.000
_cell.length_b   1.000
_cell.length_c   1.000
_cell.angle_alpha   90.00
_cell.angle_beta   90.00
_cell.angle_gamma   90.00
#
_symmetry.space_group_name_H-M   'P 1'
#
loop_
_entity.id
_entity.type
_entity.pdbx_description
1 polymer ?
#
loop_
_entity_poly.entity_id
_entity_poly.type
_entity_poly.pdbx_seq_one_letter_code
_entity_poly.pdbx_strand_id
1 'polypeptide(L)'
;GVTMNMGFTETKPHEEVDENGKHVTISNVGDYDCFVRVRAFAPVELSYNAPDGGWTDGGDGYWYYNDVLQAGQTTEKELNITYKFPSGDQKPEEFNVVVIQECTPILYDEDGNAYADWDNVVTDSSNTQE
;
A
#
# COMPACT_ATOMS: atom_id res chain seq x y z
N GLY A 1 18.34 17.19 26.51
CA GLY A 1 18.37 15.90 25.80
C GLY A 1 18.22 16.20 24.34
N VAL A 2 18.98 15.53 23.47
CA VAL A 2 18.77 15.58 22.02
C VAL A 2 17.74 14.50 21.71
N THR A 3 16.59 14.89 21.19
CA THR A 3 15.63 13.95 20.61
C THR A 3 16.21 13.49 19.28
N MET A 4 16.59 12.21 19.17
CA MET A 4 16.93 11.62 17.87
C MET A 4 15.62 11.22 17.19
N ASN A 5 15.25 11.94 16.14
CA ASN A 5 14.20 11.50 15.22
C ASN A 5 14.88 10.63 14.16
N MET A 6 14.93 9.31 14.39
CA MET A 6 15.25 8.35 13.33
C MET A 6 13.96 8.19 12.54
N GLY A 7 13.82 8.95 11.45
CA GLY A 7 12.57 9.01 10.70
C GLY A 7 12.03 7.62 10.35
N PHE A 8 10.72 7.52 10.18
CA PHE A 8 10.06 6.26 9.84
C PHE A 8 9.42 6.38 8.46
N THR A 9 9.38 5.27 7.74
CA THR A 9 8.48 5.12 6.60
C THR A 9 7.11 4.76 7.18
N GLU A 10 6.13 5.66 7.04
CA GLU A 10 4.76 5.43 7.50
C GLU A 10 3.81 5.79 6.37
N THR A 11 2.88 4.89 6.06
CA THR A 11 1.85 5.13 5.05
C THR A 11 0.46 4.89 5.62
N LYS A 12 -0.51 5.71 5.16
CA LYS A 12 -1.91 5.64 5.57
C LYS A 12 -2.81 5.46 4.34
N PRO A 13 -3.66 4.42 4.31
CA PRO A 13 -4.63 4.26 3.24
C PRO A 13 -5.80 5.24 3.46
N HIS A 14 -6.30 5.80 2.37
CA HIS A 14 -7.57 6.48 2.28
C HIS A 14 -8.48 5.63 1.39
N GLU A 15 -9.66 5.31 1.92
CA GLU A 15 -10.61 4.40 1.28
C GLU A 15 -11.97 5.08 1.14
N GLU A 16 -12.45 5.20 -0.08
CA GLU A 16 -13.81 5.65 -0.39
C GLU A 16 -14.60 4.50 -1.02
N VAL A 17 -15.91 4.43 -0.79
CA VAL A 17 -16.76 3.36 -1.34
C VAL A 17 -17.95 3.98 -2.05
N ASP A 18 -18.15 3.59 -3.31
CA ASP A 18 -19.27 4.03 -4.14
C ASP A 18 -19.88 2.84 -4.92
N GLU A 19 -20.63 3.13 -6.00
CA GLU A 19 -21.25 2.11 -6.86
C GLU A 19 -20.26 1.29 -7.71
N ASN A 20 -19.05 1.81 -7.93
CA ASN A 20 -17.99 1.20 -8.74
C ASN A 20 -17.02 0.37 -7.90
N GLY A 21 -17.03 0.52 -6.57
CA GLY A 21 -16.28 -0.32 -5.66
C GLY A 21 -15.64 0.47 -4.53
N LYS A 22 -14.52 -0.03 -4.02
CA LYS A 22 -13.68 0.66 -3.05
C LYS A 22 -12.50 1.30 -3.78
N HIS A 23 -12.35 2.60 -3.62
CA HIS A 23 -11.29 3.43 -4.18
C HIS A 23 -10.20 3.62 -3.14
N VAL A 24 -8.96 3.25 -3.46
CA VAL A 24 -7.84 3.28 -2.52
C VAL A 24 -6.77 4.25 -3.02
N THR A 25 -6.40 5.20 -2.17
CA THR A 25 -5.16 5.99 -2.32
C THR A 25 -4.31 5.85 -1.07
N ILE A 26 -2.99 5.99 -1.21
CA ILE A 26 -2.04 5.84 -0.09
C ILE A 26 -1.31 7.16 0.12
N SER A 27 -1.31 7.66 1.36
CA SER A 27 -0.54 8.83 1.77
C SER A 27 0.74 8.40 2.47
N ASN A 28 1.89 8.89 2.03
CA ASN A 28 3.14 8.77 2.78
C ASN A 28 3.22 9.91 3.80
N VAL A 29 3.02 9.54 5.06
CA VAL A 29 3.05 10.47 6.20
C VAL A 29 4.34 10.36 7.00
N GLY A 30 5.27 9.52 6.53
CA GLY A 30 6.61 9.37 7.09
C GLY A 30 7.60 10.40 6.54
N ASP A 31 8.86 10.22 6.94
CA ASP A 31 9.95 11.16 6.65
C ASP A 31 10.74 10.82 5.37
N TYR A 32 10.51 9.63 4.81
CA TYR A 32 11.28 9.11 3.67
C TYR A 32 10.37 8.72 2.51
N ASP A 33 10.87 8.96 1.30
CA ASP A 33 10.31 8.44 0.06
C ASP A 33 10.25 6.91 0.09
N CYS A 34 9.18 6.34 -0.44
CA CYS A 34 8.94 4.91 -0.35
C CYS A 34 8.27 4.32 -1.58
N PHE A 35 8.42 3.02 -1.76
CA PHE A 35 7.54 2.24 -2.61
C PHE A 35 6.37 1.72 -1.78
N VAL A 36 5.18 1.62 -2.39
CA VAL A 36 3.97 1.12 -1.74
C VAL A 36 3.32 -0.01 -2.52
N ARG A 37 2.79 -0.99 -1.80
CA ARG A 37 1.97 -2.07 -2.36
C ARG A 37 0.73 -2.30 -1.51
N VAL A 38 -0.34 -2.77 -2.14
CA VAL A 38 -1.64 -2.95 -1.51
C VAL A 38 -2.17 -4.34 -1.83
N ARG A 39 -2.83 -4.96 -0.84
CA ARG A 39 -3.60 -6.20 -1.01
C ARG A 39 -4.89 -6.10 -0.23
N ALA A 40 -6.00 -6.55 -0.80
CA ALA A 40 -7.26 -6.63 -0.10
C ALA A 40 -7.75 -8.06 0.14
N PHE A 41 -8.56 -8.20 1.18
CA PHE A 41 -9.14 -9.45 1.64
C PHE A 41 -10.65 -9.29 1.85
N ALA A 42 -11.41 -10.27 1.38
CA ALA A 42 -12.86 -10.33 1.55
C ALA A 42 -13.31 -11.80 1.52
N PRO A 43 -14.52 -12.13 2.01
CA PRO A 43 -15.11 -13.47 1.86
C PRO A 43 -15.61 -13.76 0.43
N VAL A 44 -15.30 -12.89 -0.53
CA VAL A 44 -15.68 -13.00 -1.94
C VAL A 44 -14.46 -12.75 -2.82
N GLU A 45 -14.54 -13.16 -4.08
CA GLU A 45 -13.52 -12.83 -5.07
C GLU A 45 -13.49 -11.32 -5.31
N LEU A 46 -12.29 -10.75 -5.27
CA LEU A 46 -12.02 -9.35 -5.53
C LEU A 46 -11.37 -9.19 -6.91
N SER A 47 -11.72 -8.13 -7.61
CA SER A 47 -11.11 -7.72 -8.87
C SER A 47 -10.53 -6.32 -8.71
N TYR A 48 -9.36 -6.09 -9.30
CA TYR A 48 -8.63 -4.84 -9.19
C TYR A 48 -8.60 -4.11 -10.52
N ASN A 49 -8.68 -2.79 -10.47
CA ASN A 49 -8.60 -1.93 -11.64
C ASN A 49 -7.74 -0.70 -11.33
N ALA A 50 -6.85 -0.35 -12.25
CA ALA A 50 -6.06 0.88 -12.22
C ALA A 50 -6.52 1.74 -13.40
N PRO A 51 -7.63 2.48 -13.29
CA PRO A 51 -8.28 3.13 -14.43
C PRO A 51 -7.35 4.12 -15.13
N ASP A 52 -6.52 4.82 -14.36
CA ASP A 52 -5.54 5.79 -14.84
C ASP A 52 -4.12 5.22 -14.94
N GLY A 53 -3.99 3.89 -14.83
CA GLY A 53 -2.72 3.19 -14.66
C GLY A 53 -2.06 3.49 -13.32
N GLY A 54 -0.72 3.47 -13.27
CA GLY A 54 0.04 3.77 -12.05
C GLY A 54 0.10 2.64 -11.04
N TRP A 55 -0.65 1.57 -11.24
CA TRP A 55 -0.56 0.35 -10.43
C TRP A 55 -0.35 -0.88 -11.32
N THR A 56 0.43 -1.83 -10.83
CA THR A 56 0.74 -3.09 -11.52
C THR A 56 0.44 -4.29 -10.63
N ASP A 57 -0.21 -5.31 -11.18
CA ASP A 57 -0.38 -6.60 -10.53
C ASP A 57 0.98 -7.32 -10.43
N GLY A 58 1.42 -7.62 -9.20
CA GLY A 58 2.67 -8.36 -8.97
C GLY A 58 2.54 -9.87 -9.15
N GLY A 59 1.32 -10.41 -9.27
CA GLY A 59 1.08 -11.85 -9.39
C GLY A 59 1.22 -12.64 -8.08
N ASP A 60 1.52 -11.97 -6.97
CA ASP A 60 1.64 -12.52 -5.62
C ASP A 60 0.44 -12.12 -4.72
N GLY A 61 -0.57 -11.48 -5.32
CA GLY A 61 -1.74 -10.95 -4.66
C GLY A 61 -1.57 -9.50 -4.19
N TYR A 62 -0.41 -8.87 -4.40
CA TYR A 62 -0.21 -7.44 -4.19
C TYR A 62 -0.29 -6.66 -5.51
N TRP A 63 -0.81 -5.45 -5.41
CA TRP A 63 -0.77 -4.42 -6.44
C TRP A 63 0.22 -3.34 -6.04
N TYR A 64 1.14 -3.03 -6.93
CA TYR A 64 2.29 -2.16 -6.67
C TYR A 64 2.05 -0.81 -7.31
N TYR A 65 2.22 0.27 -6.55
CA TYR A 65 2.26 1.60 -7.15
C TYR A 65 3.58 1.73 -7.92
N ASN A 66 3.48 2.21 -9.15
CA ASN A 66 4.58 2.18 -10.11
C ASN A 66 5.67 3.22 -9.80
N ASP A 67 5.29 4.32 -9.15
CA ASP A 67 6.17 5.45 -8.87
C ASP A 67 6.63 5.46 -7.41
N VAL A 68 7.74 6.16 -7.15
CA VAL A 68 8.17 6.45 -5.78
C VAL A 68 7.17 7.43 -5.15
N LEU A 69 6.61 7.05 -4.00
CA LEU A 69 5.73 7.90 -3.22
C LEU A 69 6.56 8.77 -2.28
N GLN A 70 6.72 10.04 -2.65
CA GLN A 70 7.51 11.01 -1.88
C GLN A 70 6.93 11.27 -0.49
N ALA A 71 7.79 11.61 0.47
CA ALA A 71 7.37 12.00 1.81
C ALA A 71 6.37 13.17 1.76
N GLY A 72 5.25 13.02 2.47
CA GLY A 72 4.15 14.00 2.50
C GLY A 72 3.23 14.01 1.28
N GLN A 73 3.43 13.12 0.31
CA GLN A 73 2.56 12.99 -0.87
C GLN A 73 1.55 11.85 -0.73
N THR A 74 0.51 11.93 -1.55
CA THR A 74 -0.49 10.87 -1.76
C THR A 74 -0.33 10.32 -3.17
N THR A 75 -0.58 9.02 -3.37
CA THR A 75 -0.62 8.41 -4.71
C THR A 75 -1.57 9.22 -5.60
N GLU A 76 -1.07 9.73 -6.72
CA GLU A 76 -1.88 10.56 -7.64
C GLU A 76 -3.00 9.77 -8.32
N LYS A 77 -2.84 8.45 -8.41
CA LYS A 77 -3.75 7.53 -9.09
C LYS A 77 -4.29 6.52 -8.09
N GLU A 78 -5.59 6.31 -8.12
CA GLU A 78 -6.26 5.34 -7.26
C GLU A 78 -6.12 3.91 -7.76
N LEU A 79 -6.20 2.97 -6.82
CA LEU A 79 -6.44 1.56 -7.10
C LEU A 79 -7.89 1.23 -6.73
N ASN A 80 -8.65 0.71 -7.68
CA ASN A 80 -10.06 0.39 -7.50
C ASN A 80 -10.23 -1.10 -7.24
N ILE A 81 -10.88 -1.42 -6.13
CA ILE A 81 -11.15 -2.77 -5.66
C ILE A 81 -12.65 -3.02 -5.80
N THR A 82 -12.97 -3.88 -6.75
CA THR A 82 -14.33 -4.19 -7.16
C THR A 82 -14.68 -5.62 -6.77
N TYR A 83 -15.98 -5.89 -6.61
CA TYR A 83 -16.47 -7.21 -6.26
C TYR A 83 -17.88 -7.40 -6.79
N LYS A 84 -18.27 -8.66 -6.98
CA LYS A 84 -19.66 -9.02 -7.25
C LYS A 84 -20.32 -9.47 -5.95
N PHE A 85 -21.31 -8.71 -5.47
CA PHE A 85 -22.03 -9.09 -4.25
C PHE A 85 -22.74 -10.45 -4.46
N PRO A 86 -22.61 -11.42 -3.52
CA PRO A 86 -23.25 -12.72 -3.65
C PRO A 86 -24.78 -12.59 -3.76
N SER A 87 -25.39 -13.36 -4.66
CA SER A 87 -26.84 -13.40 -4.86
C SER A 87 -27.45 -14.72 -4.38
N GLY A 88 -28.72 -14.70 -4.00
CA GLY A 88 -29.48 -15.89 -3.58
C GLY A 88 -29.74 -15.95 -2.08
N ASP A 89 -30.39 -17.04 -1.64
CA ASP A 89 -30.94 -17.18 -0.28
C ASP A 89 -29.86 -17.24 0.82
N GLN A 90 -28.60 -17.51 0.45
CA GLN A 90 -27.46 -17.58 1.37
C GLN A 90 -26.57 -16.33 1.31
N LYS A 91 -27.03 -15.24 0.66
CA LYS A 91 -26.23 -14.01 0.60
C LYS A 91 -26.02 -13.42 2.00
N PRO A 92 -24.83 -12.90 2.32
CA PRO A 92 -24.66 -12.10 3.52
C PRO A 92 -25.50 -10.82 3.43
N GLU A 93 -25.84 -10.24 4.59
CA GLU A 93 -26.41 -8.89 4.65
C GLU A 93 -25.33 -7.84 4.37
N GLU A 94 -24.13 -8.06 4.91
CA GLU A 94 -22.95 -7.22 4.74
C GLU A 94 -21.67 -8.07 4.87
N PHE A 95 -20.56 -7.57 4.33
CA PHE A 95 -19.22 -8.10 4.60
C PHE A 95 -18.19 -6.98 4.51
N ASN A 96 -17.02 -7.20 5.11
CA ASN A 96 -15.91 -6.27 5.07
C ASN A 96 -14.94 -6.61 3.94
N VAL A 97 -14.44 -5.56 3.27
CA VAL A 97 -13.24 -5.61 2.43
C VAL A 97 -12.14 -4.91 3.20
N VAL A 98 -11.12 -5.67 3.62
CA VAL A 98 -9.98 -5.16 4.38
C VAL A 98 -8.84 -4.89 3.43
N VAL A 99 -8.31 -3.67 3.43
CA VAL A 99 -7.13 -3.29 2.66
C VAL A 99 -5.91 -3.31 3.58
N ILE A 100 -4.86 -3.99 3.15
CA ILE A 100 -3.55 -3.99 3.79
C ILE A 100 -2.59 -3.27 2.84
N GLN A 101 -1.96 -2.22 3.35
CA GLN A 101 -0.91 -1.46 2.68
C GLN A 101 0.44 -1.77 3.31
N GLU A 102 1.46 -1.89 2.47
CA GLU A 102 2.84 -2.03 2.88
C GLU A 102 3.68 -0.98 2.19
N CYS A 103 4.74 -0.54 2.85
CA CYS A 103 5.71 0.37 2.28
C CYS A 103 7.14 -0.04 2.66
N THR A 104 8.07 0.21 1.74
CA THR A 104 9.51 0.06 1.98
C THR A 104 10.21 1.35 1.58
N PRO A 105 11.22 1.82 2.35
CA PRO A 105 12.05 2.95 1.91
C PRO A 105 12.71 2.65 0.56
N ILE A 106 13.02 3.70 -0.20
CA ILE A 106 13.79 3.57 -1.43
C ILE A 106 15.25 3.20 -1.13
N LEU A 107 15.79 2.27 -1.91
CA LEU A 107 17.21 1.97 -1.98
C LEU A 107 17.72 2.23 -3.39
N TYR A 108 19.03 2.41 -3.56
CA TYR A 108 19.65 2.66 -4.86
C TYR A 108 20.61 1.54 -5.23
N ASP A 109 20.53 1.08 -6.48
CA ASP A 109 21.51 0.16 -7.05
C ASP A 109 22.84 0.88 -7.38
N GLU A 110 23.82 0.14 -7.92
CA GLU A 110 25.13 0.69 -8.28
C GLU A 110 25.05 1.76 -9.39
N ASP A 111 24.00 1.73 -10.20
CA ASP A 111 23.74 2.67 -11.29
C ASP A 111 22.92 3.90 -10.82
N GLY A 112 22.48 3.92 -9.56
CA GLY A 112 21.70 4.99 -8.97
C GLY A 112 20.19 4.91 -9.27
N ASN A 113 19.68 3.75 -9.70
CA ASN A 113 18.24 3.55 -9.87
C ASN A 113 17.61 3.15 -8.55
N ALA A 114 16.45 3.76 -8.25
CA ALA A 114 15.67 3.39 -7.08
C ALA A 114 15.03 2.01 -7.26
N TYR A 115 15.11 1.16 -6.24
CA TYR A 115 14.42 -0.13 -6.21
C TYR A 115 13.78 -0.40 -4.84
N ALA A 116 12.74 -1.24 -4.86
CA ALA A 116 12.05 -1.71 -3.68
C ALA A 116 12.64 -3.05 -3.23
N ASP A 117 12.92 -3.17 -1.94
CA ASP A 117 13.30 -4.44 -1.33
C ASP A 117 12.28 -4.78 -0.25
N TRP A 118 11.35 -5.65 -0.61
CA TRP A 118 10.19 -6.02 0.21
C TRP A 118 10.54 -7.04 1.30
N ASP A 119 11.73 -7.65 1.24
CA ASP A 119 12.24 -8.57 2.26
C ASP A 119 13.11 -7.84 3.29
N ASN A 120 13.38 -6.55 3.08
CA ASN A 120 14.13 -5.75 4.04
C ASN A 120 13.34 -5.51 5.32
N VAL A 121 13.74 -6.22 6.36
CA VAL A 121 13.35 -5.90 7.73
C VAL A 121 14.19 -4.71 8.20
N VAL A 122 13.58 -3.55 8.36
CA VAL A 122 14.23 -2.41 9.05
C VAL A 122 14.45 -2.81 10.50
N THR A 123 15.65 -3.28 10.83
CA THR A 123 16.04 -3.57 12.20
C THR A 123 16.42 -2.27 12.89
N ASP A 124 15.64 -1.88 13.90
CA ASP A 124 16.05 -0.81 14.82
C ASP A 124 17.39 -1.21 15.45
N SER A 125 18.47 -0.53 15.05
CA SER A 125 19.81 -0.81 15.51
C SER A 125 20.07 -0.10 16.85
N SER A 126 19.14 -0.24 17.80
CA SER A 126 19.21 0.39 19.13
C SER A 126 19.55 -0.62 20.23
N ASN A 127 20.29 -1.69 19.90
CA ASN A 127 21.01 -2.48 20.91
C ASN A 127 22.46 -1.97 21.04
N THR A 128 22.61 -0.76 21.57
CA THR A 128 23.84 -0.44 22.32
C THR A 128 23.50 -0.65 23.79
N GLN A 129 23.72 -1.87 24.23
CA GLN A 129 23.80 -2.22 25.64
C GLN A 129 25.21 -1.82 26.10
N GLU A 130 25.33 -0.71 26.82
CA GLU A 130 26.36 -0.49 27.86
C GLU A 130 25.77 0.35 29.00
#